data_AF-A0AAN6G6U7-F1
#
_entry.id   AF-A0AAN6G6U7-F1
#
_cell.length_a   1.000
_cell.length_b   1.000
_cell.length_c   1.000
_cell.angle_alpha   90.00
_cell.angle_beta   90.00
_cell.angle_gamma   90.00
#
_symmetry.space_group_name_H-M   'P 1'
#
loop_
_entity.id
_entity.type
_entity.pdbx_description
1 polymer ?
#
loop_
_entity_poly.entity_id
_entity_poly.type
_entity_poly.pdbx_seq_one_letter_code
_entity_poly.pdbx_strand_id
1 'polypeptide(L)'
;MATLNPYEEARLYTTASEREQWENLATLFSLIVTLDYLELAYVRGGVSEAAYTPACTRLLAQYKTALKLVTAPPTGFGAAATGAGAGAGSSRPPPVQGLDEFMRMYKMDMPAAHHRLLVGIPATIEHGSSSSSAGGGSGSGGNAAPGPRGTGGHTGIGSANGGHHHHHLANGSTHASPHGLSGGGGSGGAGGANGGGRERAKQVAETTQAFITFTDALKLKLRAKDSLHPLLSELVVCYTRNGESSGGVNEEGRAKMLHWLIQLNQMRASDEIDEEQARQLLFDIEGTYNEWFRSLQDE
;
A
#
# COMPACT_ATOMS: atom_id res chain seq x y z
N MET A 1 -6.18 32.40 25.38
CA MET A 1 -5.64 32.21 24.02
C MET A 1 -4.15 31.94 24.17
N ALA A 2 -3.62 30.85 23.60
CA ALA A 2 -2.18 30.69 23.50
C ALA A 2 -1.62 31.91 22.77
N THR A 3 -0.62 32.55 23.34
CA THR A 3 0.12 33.63 22.68
C THR A 3 0.95 32.99 21.58
N LEU A 4 0.38 32.89 20.38
CA LEU A 4 1.12 32.50 19.18
C LEU A 4 2.21 33.54 18.94
N ASN A 5 3.47 33.14 19.08
CA ASN A 5 4.60 33.99 18.77
C ASN A 5 4.80 33.99 17.24
N PRO A 6 4.58 35.12 16.54
CA PRO A 6 4.73 35.17 15.09
C PRO A 6 6.20 35.09 14.62
N TYR A 7 7.16 35.17 15.55
CA TYR A 7 8.59 35.10 15.27
C TYR A 7 9.20 33.71 15.46
N GLU A 8 8.40 32.71 15.84
CA GLU A 8 8.85 31.33 16.05
C GLU A 8 8.01 30.36 15.22
N GLU A 9 8.66 29.39 14.59
CA GLU A 9 7.97 28.37 13.80
C GLU A 9 7.13 27.45 14.69
N ALA A 10 5.84 27.34 14.37
CA ALA A 10 4.95 26.44 15.07
C ALA A 10 5.33 24.98 14.80
N ARG A 11 5.60 24.22 15.87
CA ARG A 11 5.86 22.78 15.80
C ARG A 11 4.61 22.00 16.15
N LEU A 12 4.32 20.96 15.36
CA LEU A 12 3.17 20.09 15.60
C LEU A 12 3.38 19.15 16.80
N TYR A 13 4.62 18.69 17.01
CA TYR A 13 5.01 17.82 18.12
C TYR A 13 6.37 18.24 18.68
N THR A 14 6.66 17.82 19.91
CA THR A 14 7.98 18.03 20.56
C THR A 14 8.65 16.72 20.98
N THR A 15 7.89 15.63 21.10
CA THR A 15 8.41 14.31 21.48
C THR A 15 8.13 13.24 20.42
N ALA A 16 8.88 12.15 20.44
CA ALA A 16 8.68 11.01 19.52
C ALA A 16 7.30 10.34 19.71
N SER A 17 6.80 10.27 20.95
CA SER A 17 5.48 9.70 21.24
C SER A 17 4.33 10.58 20.74
N GLU A 18 4.47 11.91 20.83
CA GLU A 18 3.50 12.83 20.21
C GLU A 18 3.51 12.70 18.70
N ARG A 19 4.70 12.64 18.08
CA ARG A 19 4.82 12.42 16.65
C ARG A 19 4.06 11.17 16.21
N GLU A 20 4.26 10.04 16.89
CA GLU A 20 3.53 8.79 16.59
C GLU A 20 2.01 8.94 16.69
N GLN A 21 1.50 9.69 17.68
CA GLN A 21 0.07 9.97 17.78
C GLN A 21 -0.45 10.80 16.60
N TRP A 22 0.32 11.80 16.14
CA TRP A 22 -0.02 12.57 14.94
C TRP A 22 0.04 11.74 13.66
N GLU A 23 1.03 10.85 13.53
CA GLU A 23 1.13 9.92 12.39
C GLU A 23 -0.08 8.97 12.30
N ASN A 24 -0.57 8.49 13.44
CA ASN A 24 -1.79 7.68 13.49
C ASN A 24 -3.02 8.45 12.98
N LEU A 25 -3.15 9.73 13.37
CA LEU A 25 -4.24 10.60 12.89
C LEU A 25 -4.10 10.91 11.39
N ALA A 26 -2.87 11.16 10.92
CA ALA A 26 -2.57 11.38 9.51
C ALA A 26 -2.92 10.15 8.66
N THR A 27 -2.63 8.95 9.17
CA THR A 27 -3.00 7.68 8.53
C THR A 27 -4.52 7.50 8.45
N LEU A 28 -5.25 7.81 9.53
CA LEU A 28 -6.72 7.77 9.51
C LEU A 28 -7.29 8.76 8.49
N PHE A 29 -6.75 9.98 8.44
CA PHE A 29 -7.13 11.02 7.49
C PHE A 29 -6.95 10.55 6.03
N SER A 30 -5.77 10.02 5.71
CA SER A 30 -5.45 9.59 4.34
C SER A 30 -6.32 8.42 3.89
N LEU A 31 -6.64 7.47 4.78
CA LEU A 31 -7.54 6.36 4.49
C LEU A 31 -8.96 6.83 4.16
N ILE A 32 -9.49 7.78 4.93
CA ILE A 32 -10.83 8.35 4.70
C ILE A 32 -10.88 9.06 3.34
N VAL A 33 -9.90 9.92 3.05
CA VAL A 33 -9.82 10.63 1.76
C VAL A 33 -9.70 9.66 0.59
N THR A 34 -8.84 8.65 0.72
CA THR A 34 -8.63 7.64 -0.33
C THR A 34 -9.90 6.83 -0.60
N LEU A 35 -10.63 6.46 0.46
CA LEU A 35 -11.89 5.74 0.33
C LEU A 35 -12.95 6.58 -0.39
N ASP A 36 -13.04 7.88 -0.11
CA ASP A 36 -14.01 8.77 -0.77
C ASP A 36 -13.76 8.84 -2.28
N TYR A 37 -12.51 9.02 -2.68
CA TYR A 37 -12.13 9.00 -4.09
C TYR A 37 -12.42 7.65 -4.76
N LEU A 38 -12.17 6.53 -4.07
CA LEU A 38 -12.48 5.20 -4.60
C LEU A 38 -14.00 5.02 -4.82
N GLU A 39 -14.82 5.41 -3.83
CA GLU A 39 -16.29 5.35 -3.94
C GLU A 39 -16.79 6.20 -5.11
N LEU A 40 -16.34 7.45 -5.22
CA LEU A 40 -16.74 8.34 -6.31
C LEU A 40 -16.27 7.84 -7.67
N ALA A 41 -15.06 7.28 -7.77
CA ALA A 41 -14.56 6.71 -9.01
C ALA A 41 -15.39 5.49 -9.45
N TYR A 42 -15.79 4.63 -8.51
CA TYR A 42 -16.68 3.50 -8.80
C TYR A 42 -18.06 3.97 -9.27
N VAL A 43 -18.69 4.91 -8.56
CA VAL A 43 -20.00 5.48 -8.93
C VAL A 43 -19.98 6.13 -10.32
N ARG A 44 -18.85 6.74 -10.70
CA ARG A 44 -18.66 7.35 -12.03
C ARG A 44 -18.28 6.34 -13.12
N GLY A 45 -18.15 5.05 -12.80
CA GLY A 45 -17.73 4.01 -13.73
C GLY A 45 -16.25 4.04 -14.10
N GLY A 46 -15.42 4.80 -13.37
CA GLY A 46 -13.97 4.88 -13.57
C GLY A 46 -13.18 3.67 -13.03
N VAL A 47 -13.83 2.82 -12.23
CA VAL A 47 -13.25 1.58 -11.68
C VAL A 47 -14.26 0.45 -11.85
N SER A 48 -13.81 -0.72 -12.30
CA SER A 48 -14.68 -1.90 -12.44
C SER A 48 -15.04 -2.50 -11.08
N GLU A 49 -16.17 -3.19 -10.98
CA GLU A 49 -16.61 -3.90 -9.77
C GLU A 49 -15.54 -4.88 -9.23
N ALA A 50 -14.88 -5.60 -10.14
CA ALA A 50 -13.83 -6.56 -9.81
C ALA A 50 -12.59 -5.91 -9.17
N ALA A 51 -12.28 -4.66 -9.53
CA ALA A 51 -11.18 -3.90 -8.94
C ALA A 51 -11.60 -3.15 -7.68
N TYR A 52 -12.80 -2.57 -7.67
CA TYR A 52 -13.35 -1.79 -6.56
C TYR A 52 -13.54 -2.63 -5.30
N THR A 53 -14.24 -3.77 -5.39
CA THR A 53 -14.62 -4.58 -4.22
C THR A 53 -13.43 -4.98 -3.35
N PRO A 54 -12.35 -5.59 -3.88
CA PRO A 54 -11.20 -5.94 -3.06
C PRO A 54 -10.43 -4.72 -2.55
N ALA A 55 -10.39 -3.61 -3.30
CA ALA A 55 -9.75 -2.37 -2.84
C ALA A 55 -10.51 -1.73 -1.67
N CYS A 56 -11.83 -1.59 -1.79
CA CYS A 56 -12.69 -1.04 -0.75
C CYS A 56 -12.65 -1.91 0.52
N THR A 57 -12.68 -3.24 0.37
CA THR A 57 -12.59 -4.17 1.51
C THR A 57 -11.30 -3.99 2.31
N ARG A 58 -10.16 -3.82 1.63
CA ARG A 58 -8.87 -3.57 2.29
C ARG A 58 -8.86 -2.22 3.00
N LEU A 59 -9.34 -1.16 2.36
CA LEU A 59 -9.40 0.17 2.97
C LEU A 59 -10.30 0.19 4.21
N LEU A 60 -11.46 -0.48 4.16
CA LEU A 60 -12.37 -0.62 5.31
C LEU A 60 -11.70 -1.35 6.48
N ALA A 61 -10.92 -2.41 6.20
CA ALA A 61 -10.18 -3.13 7.24
C ALA A 61 -9.07 -2.28 7.85
N GLN A 62 -8.29 -1.58 7.02
CA GLN A 62 -7.23 -0.67 7.45
C GLN A 62 -7.79 0.48 8.31
N TYR A 63 -8.90 1.09 7.86
CA TYR A 63 -9.60 2.12 8.59
C TYR A 63 -10.02 1.66 10.00
N LYS A 64 -10.62 0.47 10.11
CA LYS A 64 -11.05 -0.06 11.42
C LYS A 64 -9.89 -0.20 12.40
N THR A 65 -8.71 -0.58 11.92
CA THR A 65 -7.50 -0.65 12.74
C THR A 65 -6.98 0.75 13.09
N ALA A 66 -6.89 1.66 12.12
CA ALA A 66 -6.42 3.02 12.33
C ALA A 66 -7.33 3.81 13.31
N LEU A 67 -8.65 3.67 13.17
CA LEU A 67 -9.63 4.30 14.07
C LEU A 67 -9.40 3.86 15.51
N LYS A 68 -9.20 2.55 15.75
CA LYS A 68 -8.93 2.03 17.10
C LYS A 68 -7.66 2.62 17.72
N LEU A 69 -6.61 2.84 16.94
CA LEU A 69 -5.37 3.46 17.43
C LEU A 69 -5.58 4.91 17.89
N VAL A 70 -6.52 5.60 17.25
CA VAL A 70 -6.85 7.00 17.51
C VAL A 70 -7.90 7.16 18.63
N THR A 71 -8.84 6.23 18.75
CA THR A 71 -9.94 6.27 19.74
C THR A 71 -9.63 5.47 21.02
N ALA A 72 -8.56 4.69 21.06
CA ALA A 72 -8.24 3.88 22.23
C ALA A 72 -7.92 4.76 23.44
N PRO A 73 -8.49 4.45 24.63
CA PRO A 73 -8.06 5.09 25.86
C PRO A 73 -6.58 4.77 26.11
N PRO A 74 -5.81 5.68 26.75
CA PRO A 74 -4.39 5.47 27.03
C PRO A 74 -4.24 4.42 28.15
N THR A 75 -4.42 3.14 27.83
CA THR A 75 -4.27 2.02 28.78
C THR A 75 -2.92 1.30 28.64
N GLY A 76 -1.96 1.89 27.94
CA GLY A 76 -0.59 1.38 27.77
C GLY A 76 0.43 2.05 28.70
N PHE A 77 1.56 1.37 28.93
CA PHE A 77 2.70 1.84 29.71
C PHE A 77 3.13 3.24 29.20
N GLY A 78 2.96 4.28 30.02
CA GLY A 78 3.03 5.69 29.59
C GLY A 78 1.81 6.53 29.97
N ALA A 79 0.80 5.95 30.63
CA ALA A 79 -0.36 6.62 31.20
C ALA A 79 -0.04 7.49 32.44
N ALA A 80 0.93 8.41 32.31
CA ALA A 80 1.16 9.49 33.27
C ALA A 80 0.76 10.83 32.62
N ALA A 81 -0.53 11.15 32.73
CA ALA A 81 -1.09 12.48 32.99
C ALA A 81 -2.56 12.50 32.55
N THR A 82 -3.39 12.01 33.45
CA THR A 82 -4.76 12.46 33.73
C THR A 82 -4.98 13.95 33.42
N GLY A 83 -6.09 14.25 32.74
CA GLY A 83 -6.97 15.33 33.18
C GLY A 83 -6.46 16.77 33.13
N ALA A 84 -5.58 17.13 32.21
CA ALA A 84 -5.37 18.53 31.84
C ALA A 84 -5.92 18.71 30.41
N GLY A 85 -6.93 19.56 30.27
CA GLY A 85 -7.62 19.77 29.01
C GLY A 85 -6.67 20.10 27.85
N ALA A 86 -7.18 19.93 26.64
CA ALA A 86 -6.63 20.52 25.42
C ALA A 86 -6.59 22.06 25.59
N GLY A 87 -5.63 22.54 26.38
CA GLY A 87 -5.30 23.94 26.49
C GLY A 87 -4.57 24.32 25.21
N ALA A 88 -4.95 25.46 24.65
CA ALA A 88 -4.23 26.07 23.54
C ALA A 88 -2.72 26.09 23.89
N GLY A 89 -1.93 25.27 23.21
CA GLY A 89 -0.49 25.10 23.48
C GLY A 89 0.00 23.67 23.71
N SER A 90 -0.85 22.65 23.79
CA SER A 90 -0.38 21.26 23.85
C SER A 90 0.04 20.76 22.47
N SER A 91 1.28 20.29 22.33
CA SER A 91 1.83 19.57 21.15
C SER A 91 1.23 18.18 20.93
N ARG A 92 0.39 17.71 21.86
CA ARG A 92 -0.33 16.46 21.76
C ARG A 92 -1.62 16.65 20.95
N PRO A 93 -2.00 15.68 20.10
CA PRO A 93 -3.28 15.78 19.41
C PRO A 93 -4.46 15.71 20.38
N PRO A 94 -5.57 16.38 20.03
CA PRO A 94 -6.82 16.30 20.78
C PRO A 94 -7.38 14.86 20.76
N PRO A 95 -8.07 14.43 21.84
CA PRO A 95 -8.72 13.13 21.87
C PRO A 95 -9.84 13.08 20.83
N VAL A 96 -10.03 11.91 20.23
CA VAL A 96 -11.04 11.64 19.20
C VAL A 96 -11.94 10.52 19.73
N GLN A 97 -13.25 10.76 19.81
CA GLN A 97 -14.22 9.78 20.32
C GLN A 97 -14.79 8.88 19.22
N GLY A 98 -14.62 9.25 17.95
CA GLY A 98 -15.12 8.47 16.82
C GLY A 98 -14.97 9.19 15.48
N LEU A 99 -15.53 8.56 14.43
CA LEU A 99 -15.45 9.05 13.06
C LEU A 99 -16.04 10.46 12.88
N ASP A 100 -17.26 10.69 13.37
CA ASP A 100 -17.97 11.96 13.17
C ASP A 100 -17.21 13.14 13.80
N GLU A 101 -16.66 12.93 15.00
CA GLU A 101 -15.85 13.95 15.66
C GLU A 101 -14.55 14.21 14.91
N PHE A 102 -13.88 13.16 14.43
CA PHE A 102 -12.66 13.28 13.63
C PHE A 102 -12.91 14.10 12.35
N MET A 103 -13.94 13.75 11.58
CA MET A 103 -14.29 14.46 10.36
C MET A 103 -14.65 15.92 10.63
N ARG A 104 -15.39 16.20 11.72
CA ARG A 104 -15.70 17.57 12.13
C ARG A 104 -14.45 18.36 12.55
N MET A 105 -13.55 17.73 13.30
CA MET A 105 -12.32 18.34 13.80
C MET A 105 -11.39 18.77 12.66
N TYR A 106 -11.24 17.92 11.65
CA TYR A 106 -10.38 18.18 10.49
C TYR A 106 -11.14 18.78 9.30
N LYS A 107 -12.41 19.15 9.48
CA LYS A 107 -13.26 19.76 8.44
C LYS A 107 -13.33 18.92 7.16
N MET A 108 -13.47 17.61 7.31
CA MET A 108 -13.57 16.66 6.22
C MET A 108 -15.03 16.57 5.75
N ASP A 109 -15.30 17.02 4.52
CA ASP A 109 -16.59 16.83 3.85
C ASP A 109 -16.45 15.69 2.82
N MET A 110 -16.66 14.46 3.29
CA MET A 110 -16.43 13.23 2.51
C MET A 110 -17.66 12.30 2.66
N PRO A 111 -18.81 12.66 2.06
CA PRO A 111 -20.08 11.99 2.31
C PRO A 111 -20.10 10.54 1.80
N ALA A 112 -19.38 10.23 0.72
CA ALA A 112 -19.33 8.88 0.16
C ALA A 112 -18.52 7.94 1.08
N ALA A 113 -17.35 8.39 1.54
CA ALA A 113 -16.59 7.67 2.55
C ALA A 113 -17.36 7.54 3.85
N HIS A 114 -17.98 8.61 4.36
CA HIS A 114 -18.74 8.58 5.61
C HIS A 114 -19.83 7.50 5.59
N HIS A 115 -20.66 7.48 4.54
CA HIS A 115 -21.67 6.44 4.34
C HIS A 115 -21.03 5.05 4.31
N ARG A 116 -19.98 4.84 3.50
CA ARG A 116 -19.31 3.55 3.36
C ARG A 116 -18.70 3.05 4.67
N LEU A 117 -18.15 3.95 5.48
CA LEU A 117 -17.54 3.64 6.78
C LEU A 117 -18.58 3.24 7.83
N LEU A 118 -19.77 3.86 7.80
CA LEU A 118 -20.90 3.48 8.64
C LEU A 118 -21.47 2.11 8.25
N VAL A 119 -21.65 1.87 6.95
CA VAL A 119 -22.14 0.58 6.42
C VAL A 119 -21.13 -0.55 6.64
N GLY A 120 -19.83 -0.26 6.45
CA GLY A 120 -18.74 -1.17 6.77
C GLY A 120 -18.54 -2.34 5.78
N ILE A 121 -19.25 -2.34 4.66
CA ILE A 121 -19.12 -3.28 3.52
C ILE A 121 -19.13 -2.50 2.18
N PRO A 122 -18.49 -2.98 1.10
CA PRO A 122 -18.52 -2.34 -0.23
C PRO A 122 -19.92 -2.28 -0.86
N ALA A 123 -20.12 -1.34 -1.79
CA ALA A 123 -21.42 -1.11 -2.46
C ALA A 123 -21.96 -2.35 -3.17
N THR A 124 -21.06 -3.12 -3.78
CA THR A 124 -21.34 -4.33 -4.55
C THR A 124 -21.94 -5.43 -3.67
N ILE A 125 -21.54 -5.49 -2.40
CA ILE A 125 -22.05 -6.44 -1.42
C ILE A 125 -23.36 -5.93 -0.81
N GLU A 126 -23.45 -4.63 -0.55
CA GLU A 126 -24.66 -3.96 -0.05
C GLU A 126 -25.85 -4.13 -1.01
N HIS A 127 -25.61 -3.95 -2.31
CA HIS A 127 -26.66 -4.04 -3.36
C HIS A 127 -26.71 -5.41 -4.06
N GLY A 128 -25.74 -6.29 -3.83
CA GLY A 128 -25.65 -7.61 -4.47
C GLY A 128 -26.73 -8.63 -4.04
N SER A 129 -27.61 -8.27 -3.10
CA SER A 129 -28.68 -9.13 -2.59
C SER A 129 -30.09 -8.80 -3.09
N SER A 130 -30.23 -8.06 -4.21
CA SER A 130 -31.53 -7.82 -4.86
C SER A 130 -31.76 -8.64 -6.15
N SER A 131 -31.21 -9.87 -6.24
CA SER A 131 -31.47 -10.79 -7.37
C SER A 131 -32.06 -12.14 -6.96
N SER A 132 -32.71 -12.23 -5.80
CA SER A 132 -33.46 -13.44 -5.42
C SER A 132 -34.63 -13.15 -4.46
N SER A 133 -35.71 -12.56 -5.00
CA SER A 133 -37.13 -12.86 -4.68
C SER A 133 -38.06 -11.67 -5.01
N ALA A 134 -38.30 -11.43 -6.30
CA ALA A 134 -39.50 -10.74 -6.77
C ALA A 134 -40.45 -11.78 -7.36
N GLY A 135 -41.08 -12.55 -6.48
CA GLY A 135 -42.33 -13.25 -6.79
C GLY A 135 -43.45 -12.23 -6.80
N GLY A 136 -43.74 -11.66 -7.98
CA GLY A 136 -44.85 -10.74 -8.21
C GLY A 136 -45.57 -11.14 -9.48
N GLY A 137 -46.68 -11.85 -9.32
CA GLY A 137 -47.45 -12.44 -10.39
C GLY A 137 -48.04 -11.41 -11.36
N SER A 138 -48.00 -11.77 -12.65
CA SER A 138 -48.84 -11.15 -13.67
C SER A 138 -49.65 -12.27 -14.32
N GLY A 139 -50.95 -12.27 -14.04
CA GLY A 139 -51.91 -13.18 -14.66
C GLY A 139 -52.38 -12.64 -16.00
N SER A 140 -52.37 -13.50 -17.02
CA SER A 140 -53.28 -13.40 -18.17
C SER A 140 -53.47 -14.80 -18.76
N GLY A 141 -54.72 -15.24 -18.85
CA GLY A 141 -55.12 -16.62 -19.08
C GLY A 141 -55.49 -16.99 -20.53
N GLY A 142 -55.76 -18.30 -20.68
CA GLY A 142 -56.40 -18.96 -21.84
C GLY A 142 -55.41 -19.38 -22.93
N ASN A 143 -55.34 -20.63 -23.42
CA ASN A 143 -56.46 -21.52 -23.72
C ASN A 143 -56.00 -22.98 -24.01
N ALA A 144 -56.95 -23.92 -23.85
CA ALA A 144 -57.14 -25.21 -24.55
C ALA A 144 -56.17 -26.41 -24.35
N ALA A 145 -56.75 -27.46 -23.77
CA ALA A 145 -56.33 -28.88 -23.71
C ALA A 145 -56.88 -29.67 -24.95
N PRO A 146 -56.92 -31.02 -24.97
CA PRO A 146 -55.91 -32.06 -24.69
C PRO A 146 -55.79 -33.13 -25.82
N GLY A 147 -54.82 -34.05 -25.71
CA GLY A 147 -54.78 -35.31 -26.47
C GLY A 147 -53.98 -36.42 -25.75
N PRO A 148 -54.27 -37.73 -25.93
CA PRO A 148 -54.15 -38.71 -24.85
C PRO A 148 -53.15 -39.88 -25.05
N ARG A 149 -52.79 -40.48 -23.90
CA ARG A 149 -52.53 -41.90 -23.59
C ARG A 149 -51.30 -42.65 -24.15
N GLY A 150 -50.60 -43.32 -23.22
CA GLY A 150 -49.76 -44.52 -23.40
C GLY A 150 -48.89 -44.76 -22.15
N THR A 151 -49.41 -45.35 -21.07
CA THR A 151 -49.25 -46.77 -20.65
C THR A 151 -47.82 -47.32 -20.63
N GLY A 152 -47.34 -47.69 -19.45
CA GLY A 152 -46.16 -48.56 -19.27
C GLY A 152 -45.57 -48.48 -17.87
N GLY A 153 -46.10 -49.28 -16.94
CA GLY A 153 -45.52 -49.43 -15.60
C GLY A 153 -44.33 -50.39 -15.57
N HIS A 154 -43.42 -50.21 -14.60
CA HIS A 154 -42.80 -51.33 -13.92
C HIS A 154 -42.47 -50.93 -12.47
N THR A 155 -42.72 -51.88 -11.58
CA THR A 155 -42.54 -51.86 -10.14
C THR A 155 -41.10 -52.20 -9.75
N GLY A 156 -40.59 -51.57 -8.68
CA GLY A 156 -39.34 -51.98 -8.03
C GLY A 156 -39.31 -51.47 -6.58
N ILE A 157 -39.46 -52.42 -5.64
CA ILE A 157 -39.53 -52.25 -4.19
C ILE A 157 -38.21 -52.78 -3.62
N GLY A 158 -37.65 -52.14 -2.57
CA GLY A 158 -36.53 -52.66 -1.77
C GLY A 158 -35.60 -51.54 -1.29
N SER A 159 -35.73 -50.98 -0.07
CA SER A 159 -35.49 -51.52 1.27
C SER A 159 -34.04 -51.32 1.80
N ALA A 160 -33.97 -50.47 2.84
CA ALA A 160 -33.22 -50.61 4.10
C ALA A 160 -31.69 -50.35 4.25
N ASN A 161 -31.42 -49.71 5.41
CA ASN A 161 -30.22 -49.69 6.26
C ASN A 161 -28.97 -48.95 5.76
N GLY A 162 -28.18 -48.24 6.57
CA GLY A 162 -27.99 -48.14 8.04
C GLY A 162 -26.48 -47.85 8.21
N GLY A 163 -26.03 -46.75 8.82
CA GLY A 163 -25.72 -46.64 10.25
C GLY A 163 -24.20 -46.45 10.50
N HIS A 164 -23.86 -45.42 11.31
CA HIS A 164 -22.72 -45.24 12.26
C HIS A 164 -21.25 -45.44 11.74
N HIS A 165 -20.21 -44.71 12.16
CA HIS A 165 -19.59 -44.51 13.49
C HIS A 165 -18.65 -43.27 13.43
N HIS A 166 -18.63 -42.32 14.37
CA HIS A 166 -17.99 -42.26 15.70
C HIS A 166 -16.43 -42.13 15.77
N HIS A 167 -15.99 -41.02 16.38
CA HIS A 167 -14.90 -40.85 17.37
C HIS A 167 -13.41 -41.07 16.99
N HIS A 168 -12.54 -40.07 17.20
CA HIS A 168 -11.49 -40.11 18.26
C HIS A 168 -10.73 -38.77 18.41
N LEU A 169 -10.73 -38.22 19.64
CA LEU A 169 -9.80 -37.22 20.19
C LEU A 169 -8.70 -37.94 20.97
N ALA A 170 -7.43 -37.52 20.86
CA ALA A 170 -6.39 -37.48 21.92
C ALA A 170 -5.00 -37.33 21.26
N ASN A 171 -4.25 -36.25 21.49
CA ASN A 171 -3.42 -35.88 22.66
C ASN A 171 -1.96 -36.40 22.52
N GLY A 172 -0.97 -35.55 22.83
CA GLY A 172 0.42 -35.98 22.98
C GLY A 172 1.49 -34.92 22.74
N SER A 173 1.64 -33.98 23.67
CA SER A 173 2.90 -33.24 23.89
C SER A 173 4.03 -34.18 24.32
N THR A 174 5.21 -34.07 23.73
CA THR A 174 6.49 -34.26 24.45
C THR A 174 7.61 -33.41 23.86
N HIS A 175 8.44 -32.97 24.80
CA HIS A 175 9.53 -32.02 24.74
C HIS A 175 10.87 -32.77 24.65
N ALA A 176 11.79 -32.39 23.76
CA ALA A 176 13.23 -32.62 23.93
C ALA A 176 14.06 -31.99 22.78
N SER A 177 14.85 -30.95 23.10
CA SER A 177 16.15 -30.72 22.47
C SER A 177 17.19 -31.66 23.11
N PRO A 178 18.29 -31.99 22.42
CA PRO A 178 19.53 -31.26 22.72
C PRO A 178 20.49 -31.05 21.53
N HIS A 179 21.49 -30.21 21.80
CA HIS A 179 22.65 -29.77 21.02
C HIS A 179 23.37 -30.81 20.14
N GLY A 180 23.93 -30.32 19.01
CA GLY A 180 25.24 -30.79 18.53
C GLY A 180 25.47 -30.76 17.01
N LEU A 181 26.48 -29.95 16.60
CA LEU A 181 27.44 -30.19 15.51
C LEU A 181 27.08 -29.78 14.06
N SER A 182 27.86 -28.80 13.59
CA SER A 182 28.78 -28.86 12.45
C SER A 182 28.33 -29.52 11.13
N GLY A 183 28.38 -28.72 10.05
CA GLY A 183 28.83 -29.18 8.74
C GLY A 183 27.86 -28.95 7.59
N GLY A 184 28.39 -28.38 6.50
CA GLY A 184 27.87 -28.64 5.15
C GLY A 184 27.27 -27.44 4.43
N GLY A 185 28.13 -26.65 3.77
CA GLY A 185 27.71 -25.89 2.60
C GLY A 185 27.24 -26.86 1.52
N GLY A 186 25.95 -26.82 1.22
CA GLY A 186 25.31 -27.55 0.13
C GLY A 186 24.90 -26.60 -0.97
N SER A 187 25.73 -26.51 -2.01
CA SER A 187 25.29 -26.06 -3.32
C SER A 187 24.43 -27.15 -3.96
N GLY A 188 23.33 -26.76 -4.59
CA GLY A 188 22.65 -27.61 -5.59
C GLY A 188 21.14 -27.62 -5.44
N GLY A 189 20.44 -27.05 -6.43
CA GLY A 189 18.99 -27.13 -6.52
C GLY A 189 18.42 -26.29 -7.66
N ALA A 190 18.70 -26.70 -8.90
CA ALA A 190 18.13 -26.13 -10.11
C ALA A 190 16.60 -26.31 -10.20
N GLY A 191 15.92 -25.36 -10.84
CA GLY A 191 14.60 -25.60 -11.45
C GLY A 191 13.64 -24.42 -11.40
N GLY A 192 13.45 -23.73 -12.52
CA GLY A 192 12.24 -22.93 -12.78
C GLY A 192 12.50 -21.66 -13.58
N ALA A 193 12.16 -21.68 -14.86
CA ALA A 193 12.26 -20.60 -15.84
C ALA A 193 11.35 -19.38 -15.57
N ASN A 194 11.31 -18.88 -14.33
CA ASN A 194 10.56 -17.71 -13.88
C ASN A 194 11.43 -16.73 -13.06
N GLY A 195 12.76 -16.89 -13.13
CA GLY A 195 13.73 -16.03 -12.42
C GLY A 195 14.01 -14.71 -13.14
N GLY A 196 13.98 -14.70 -14.46
CA GLY A 196 14.32 -13.51 -15.26
C GLY A 196 13.37 -12.32 -15.03
N GLY A 197 12.06 -12.56 -14.94
CA GLY A 197 11.07 -11.50 -14.68
C GLY A 197 11.18 -10.93 -13.27
N ARG A 198 11.41 -11.80 -12.26
CA ARG A 198 11.63 -11.39 -10.87
C ARG A 198 12.93 -10.60 -10.69
N GLU A 199 14.00 -11.05 -11.36
CA GLU A 199 15.29 -10.39 -11.35
C GLU A 199 15.22 -9.04 -12.09
N ARG A 200 14.53 -8.96 -13.24
CA ARG A 200 14.26 -7.69 -13.95
C ARG A 200 13.46 -6.72 -13.09
N ALA A 201 12.40 -7.18 -12.42
CA ALA A 201 11.61 -6.34 -11.52
C ALA A 201 12.44 -5.82 -10.33
N LYS A 202 13.30 -6.66 -9.77
CA LYS A 202 14.25 -6.26 -8.72
C LYS A 202 15.25 -5.22 -9.24
N GLN A 203 15.81 -5.43 -10.43
CA GLN A 203 16.74 -4.49 -11.06
C GLN A 203 16.10 -3.15 -11.38
N VAL A 204 14.84 -3.12 -11.84
CA VAL A 204 14.08 -1.88 -12.08
C VAL A 204 13.84 -1.15 -10.76
N ALA A 205 13.47 -1.86 -9.69
CA ALA A 205 13.27 -1.27 -8.37
C ALA A 205 14.57 -0.68 -7.79
N GLU A 206 15.68 -1.41 -7.86
CA GLU A 206 17.00 -0.93 -7.39
C GLU A 206 17.45 0.33 -8.14
N THR A 207 17.28 0.37 -9.47
CA THR A 207 17.63 1.55 -10.28
C THR A 207 16.73 2.74 -9.99
N THR A 208 15.41 2.52 -9.83
CA THR A 208 14.47 3.58 -9.44
C THR A 208 14.83 4.17 -8.08
N GLN A 209 15.17 3.31 -7.11
CA GLN A 209 15.61 3.75 -5.78
C GLN A 209 16.88 4.60 -5.85
N ALA A 210 17.87 4.19 -6.66
CA ALA A 210 19.11 4.95 -6.83
C ALA A 210 18.84 6.35 -7.43
N PHE A 211 17.94 6.45 -8.42
CA PHE A 211 17.54 7.74 -9.00
C PHE A 211 16.88 8.66 -7.97
N ILE A 212 15.90 8.15 -7.22
CA ILE A 212 15.20 8.92 -6.18
C ILE A 212 16.21 9.41 -5.14
N THR A 213 17.04 8.50 -4.64
CA THR A 213 18.03 8.80 -3.59
C THR A 213 19.00 9.90 -4.03
N PHE A 214 19.53 9.82 -5.25
CA PHE A 214 20.46 10.83 -5.78
C PHE A 214 19.78 12.18 -6.04
N THR A 215 18.58 12.17 -6.62
CA THR A 215 17.79 13.37 -6.90
C THR A 215 17.41 14.10 -5.62
N ASP A 216 17.02 13.36 -4.58
CA ASP A 216 16.69 13.90 -3.27
C ASP A 216 17.91 14.50 -2.59
N ALA A 217 19.09 13.88 -2.70
CA ALA A 217 20.33 14.43 -2.19
C ALA A 217 20.63 15.82 -2.79
N LEU A 218 20.47 15.99 -4.11
CA LEU A 218 20.64 17.28 -4.78
C LEU A 218 19.57 18.30 -4.35
N LYS A 219 18.31 17.88 -4.21
CA LYS A 219 17.20 18.73 -3.74
C LYS A 219 17.37 19.18 -2.29
N LEU A 220 18.00 18.35 -1.45
CA LEU A 220 18.38 18.67 -0.06
C LEU A 220 19.67 19.51 0.04
N LYS A 221 20.22 19.98 -1.09
CA LYS A 221 21.47 20.76 -1.17
C LYS A 221 22.69 20.01 -0.63
N LEU A 222 22.72 18.69 -0.70
CA LEU A 222 23.96 17.95 -0.51
C LEU A 222 24.84 18.20 -1.73
N ARG A 223 25.88 19.03 -1.57
CA ARG A 223 26.74 19.48 -2.68
C ARG A 223 28.18 18.97 -2.58
N ALA A 224 28.57 18.44 -1.43
CA ALA A 224 29.91 17.94 -1.19
C ALA A 224 30.19 16.65 -1.97
N LYS A 225 31.41 16.53 -2.53
CA LYS A 225 31.86 15.35 -3.29
C LYS A 225 31.70 14.06 -2.49
N ASP A 226 32.12 14.04 -1.23
CA ASP A 226 32.06 12.84 -0.37
C ASP A 226 30.63 12.30 -0.20
N SER A 227 29.64 13.19 -0.25
CA SER A 227 28.22 12.86 -0.15
C SER A 227 27.62 12.47 -1.50
N LEU A 228 27.99 13.17 -2.59
CA LEU A 228 27.45 12.93 -3.94
C LEU A 228 28.09 11.75 -4.66
N HIS A 229 29.40 11.55 -4.51
CA HIS A 229 30.14 10.55 -5.27
C HIS A 229 29.69 9.11 -5.00
N PRO A 230 29.47 8.66 -3.74
CA PRO A 230 28.97 7.31 -3.48
C PRO A 230 27.61 7.06 -4.13
N LEU A 231 26.71 8.04 -4.05
CA LEU A 231 25.34 7.94 -4.59
C LEU A 231 25.34 7.92 -6.13
N LEU A 232 26.15 8.77 -6.78
CA LEU A 232 26.27 8.76 -8.25
C LEU A 232 26.92 7.47 -8.75
N SER A 233 27.90 6.95 -8.01
CA SER A 233 28.57 5.68 -8.36
C SER A 233 27.57 4.51 -8.33
N GLU A 234 26.74 4.43 -7.28
CA GLU A 234 25.68 3.44 -7.16
C GLU A 234 24.67 3.56 -8.30
N LEU A 235 24.24 4.78 -8.62
CA LEU A 235 23.31 5.04 -9.73
C LEU A 235 23.86 4.57 -11.08
N VAL A 236 25.13 4.87 -11.39
CA VAL A 236 25.78 4.44 -12.65
C VAL A 236 25.83 2.92 -12.75
N VAL A 237 26.14 2.22 -11.64
CA VAL A 237 26.17 0.75 -11.60
C VAL A 237 24.79 0.16 -11.84
N CYS A 238 23.78 0.64 -11.12
CA CYS A 238 22.39 0.20 -11.28
C CYS A 238 21.88 0.44 -12.71
N TYR A 239 22.16 1.61 -13.28
CA TYR A 239 21.76 1.95 -14.64
C TYR A 239 22.46 1.09 -15.70
N THR A 240 23.78 0.89 -15.58
CA THR A 240 24.56 0.10 -16.54
C THR A 240 24.11 -1.36 -16.56
N ARG A 241 23.83 -1.94 -15.39
CA ARG A 241 23.34 -3.31 -15.26
C ARG A 241 21.98 -3.52 -15.94
N ASN A 242 21.12 -2.51 -15.96
CA ASN A 242 19.83 -2.58 -16.64
C ASN A 242 19.98 -2.41 -18.17
N GLY A 243 20.99 -1.68 -18.64
CA GLY A 243 21.26 -1.44 -20.06
C GLY A 243 21.83 -2.65 -20.82
N GLU A 244 22.42 -3.63 -20.13
CA GLU A 244 22.89 -4.88 -20.75
C GLU A 244 21.74 -5.84 -21.11
N SER A 245 20.57 -5.69 -20.47
CA SER A 245 19.42 -6.59 -20.64
C SER A 245 18.38 -6.10 -21.65
N SER A 246 18.32 -4.78 -21.88
CA SER A 246 17.37 -4.16 -22.82
C SER A 246 18.17 -3.69 -24.03
N GLY A 247 18.09 -4.45 -25.13
CA GLY A 247 18.93 -4.28 -26.31
C GLY A 247 18.94 -2.86 -26.86
N GLY A 248 19.98 -2.11 -26.49
CA GLY A 248 20.47 -0.88 -27.10
C GLY A 248 19.43 0.19 -27.42
N VAL A 249 19.31 1.21 -26.57
CA VAL A 249 19.68 2.62 -26.84
C VAL A 249 19.55 3.34 -25.49
N ASN A 250 20.64 3.59 -24.78
CA ASN A 250 20.66 4.48 -23.61
C ASN A 250 22.08 4.89 -23.20
N GLU A 251 22.99 4.95 -24.18
CA GLU A 251 24.40 5.31 -23.98
C GLU A 251 24.57 6.80 -23.64
N GLU A 252 23.66 7.66 -24.11
CA GLU A 252 23.70 9.10 -23.84
C GLU A 252 23.50 9.42 -22.35
N GLY A 253 22.46 8.87 -21.71
CA GLY A 253 22.23 9.04 -20.28
C GLY A 253 23.39 8.51 -19.43
N ARG A 254 23.96 7.36 -19.82
CA ARG A 254 25.17 6.80 -19.18
C ARG A 254 26.37 7.73 -19.36
N ALA A 255 26.60 8.26 -20.55
CA ALA A 255 27.71 9.16 -20.84
C ALA A 255 27.63 10.45 -20.01
N LYS A 256 26.42 11.02 -19.83
CA LYS A 256 26.18 12.17 -18.95
C LYS A 256 26.53 11.85 -17.50
N MET A 257 26.07 10.73 -16.96
CA MET A 257 26.39 10.35 -15.57
C MET A 257 27.89 10.07 -15.36
N LEU A 258 28.56 9.44 -16.33
CA LEU A 258 30.01 9.22 -16.27
C LEU A 258 30.78 10.54 -16.36
N HIS A 259 30.33 11.48 -17.19
CA HIS A 259 30.93 12.82 -17.27
C HIS A 259 30.92 13.51 -15.91
N TRP A 260 29.77 13.50 -15.22
CA TRP A 260 29.64 14.05 -13.88
C TRP A 260 30.49 13.31 -12.84
N LEU A 261 30.58 11.98 -12.93
CA LEU A 261 31.44 11.19 -12.06
C LEU A 261 32.93 11.53 -12.24
N ILE A 262 33.36 11.79 -13.47
CA ILE A 262 34.73 12.24 -13.78
C ILE A 262 34.98 13.64 -13.19
N GLN A 263 34.03 14.57 -13.35
CA GLN A 263 34.13 15.90 -12.77
C GLN A 263 34.23 15.86 -11.24
N LEU A 264 33.35 15.09 -10.58
CA LEU A 264 33.43 14.88 -9.12
C LEU A 264 34.76 14.23 -8.72
N ASN A 265 35.30 13.30 -9.52
CA ASN A 265 36.59 12.69 -9.23
C ASN A 265 37.77 13.68 -9.23
N GLN A 266 37.71 14.75 -10.02
CA GLN A 266 38.74 15.80 -10.07
C GLN A 266 38.72 16.74 -8.85
N MET A 267 37.65 16.74 -8.06
CA MET A 267 37.49 17.57 -6.86
C MET A 267 38.05 16.89 -5.60
N ARG A 268 38.34 17.63 -4.52
CA ARG A 268 38.66 17.04 -3.21
C ARG A 268 37.38 16.58 -2.52
N ALA A 269 37.51 15.66 -1.56
CA ALA A 269 36.35 15.11 -0.84
C ALA A 269 35.47 16.20 -0.16
N SER A 270 36.10 17.27 0.31
CA SER A 270 35.45 18.43 0.95
C SER A 270 34.91 19.47 -0.02
N ASP A 271 35.24 19.38 -1.31
CA ASP A 271 34.84 20.40 -2.27
C ASP A 271 33.37 20.20 -2.66
N GLU A 272 32.67 21.31 -2.83
CA GLU A 272 31.25 21.33 -3.19
C GLU A 272 31.07 21.78 -4.64
N ILE A 273 30.10 21.19 -5.33
CA ILE A 273 29.64 21.73 -6.61
C ILE A 273 28.87 23.02 -6.37
N ASP A 274 29.00 23.97 -7.29
CA ASP A 274 28.25 25.22 -7.18
C ASP A 274 26.75 25.05 -7.49
N GLU A 275 25.98 26.11 -7.33
CA GLU A 275 24.52 26.05 -7.54
C GLU A 275 24.12 25.81 -8.99
N GLU A 276 24.92 26.28 -9.94
CA GLU A 276 24.65 26.12 -11.36
C GLU A 276 24.96 24.69 -11.80
N GLN A 277 26.09 24.15 -11.38
CA GLN A 277 26.48 22.76 -11.53
C GLN A 277 25.45 21.81 -10.91
N ALA A 278 24.97 22.10 -9.70
CA ALA A 278 23.94 21.28 -9.05
C ALA A 278 22.62 21.26 -9.83
N ARG A 279 22.19 22.39 -10.39
CA ARG A 279 20.98 22.45 -11.24
C ARG A 279 21.18 21.71 -12.56
N GLN A 280 22.34 21.85 -13.20
CA GLN A 280 22.64 21.15 -14.45
C GLN A 280 22.72 19.63 -14.24
N LEU A 281 23.41 19.20 -13.17
CA LEU A 281 23.48 17.79 -12.79
C LEU A 281 22.10 17.22 -12.49
N LEU A 282 21.26 17.95 -11.75
CA LEU A 282 19.88 17.54 -11.48
C LEU A 282 19.08 17.39 -12.79
N PHE A 283 19.18 18.36 -13.70
CA PHE A 283 18.49 18.35 -14.99
C PHE A 283 18.92 17.15 -15.86
N ASP A 284 20.23 16.88 -15.95
CA ASP A 284 20.76 15.76 -16.73
C ASP A 284 20.31 14.40 -16.19
N ILE A 285 20.22 14.28 -14.85
CA ILE A 285 19.78 13.06 -14.17
C ILE A 285 18.27 12.85 -14.31
N GLU A 286 17.46 13.90 -14.14
CA GLU A 286 16.01 13.83 -14.37
C GLU A 286 15.70 13.52 -15.84
N GLY A 287 16.47 14.08 -16.78
CA GLY A 287 16.40 13.74 -18.20
C GLY A 287 16.69 12.26 -18.45
N THR A 288 17.80 11.75 -17.89
CA THR A 288 18.20 10.34 -18.01
C THR A 288 17.18 9.39 -17.39
N TYR A 289 16.59 9.74 -16.24
CA TYR A 289 15.52 8.96 -15.61
C TYR A 289 14.29 8.87 -16.51
N ASN A 290 13.85 9.99 -17.08
CA ASN A 290 12.66 10.03 -17.93
C ASN A 290 12.85 9.21 -19.22
N GLU A 291 14.03 9.29 -19.84
CA GLU A 291 14.39 8.49 -21.01
C GLU A 291 14.41 6.99 -20.68
N TRP A 292 15.06 6.62 -19.57
CA TRP A 292 15.06 5.25 -19.08
C TRP A 292 13.66 4.73 -18.72
N PHE A 293 12.85 5.53 -18.04
CA PHE A 293 11.50 5.15 -17.66
C PHE A 293 10.61 4.94 -18.88
N ARG A 294 10.78 5.74 -19.95
CA ARG A 294 10.11 5.51 -21.25
C ARG A 294 10.55 4.19 -21.89
N SER A 295 11.85 3.86 -21.85
CA SER A 295 12.33 2.58 -22.39
C SER A 295 11.74 1.35 -21.67
N LEU A 296 11.32 1.49 -20.41
CA LEU A 296 10.60 0.43 -19.69
C LEU A 296 9.13 0.27 -20.09
N GLN A 297 8.53 1.30 -20.71
CA GLN A 297 7.13 1.30 -21.15
C GLN A 297 6.96 0.79 -22.59
N ASP A 298 8.00 0.93 -23.42
CA ASP A 298 8.02 0.45 -24.82
C ASP A 298 8.37 -1.05 -24.96
N GLU A 299 8.68 -1.75 -23.85
CA GLU A 299 8.84 -3.23 -23.77
C GLU A 299 7.57 -3.94 -23.26
#